data_AF-A0A932PUG1-F1
#
_entry.id   AF-A0A932PUG1-F1
#
_cell.length_a   1.000
_cell.length_b   1.000
_cell.length_c   1.000
_cell.angle_alpha   90.00
_cell.angle_beta   90.00
_cell.angle_gamma   90.00
#
_symmetry.space_group_name_H-M   'P 1'
#
loop_
_entity.id
_entity.type
_entity.pdbx_description
1 polymer ?
#
loop_
_entity_poly.entity_id
_entity_poly.type
_entity_poly.pdbx_seq_one_letter_code
_entity_poly.pdbx_strand_id
1 'polypeptide(L)'
;HEHSTKECQEEMLHSDPSRVVSAWGLEQKDRACTRALDWFLSLYGAEAGNLALKMLSFGGFYIAGGIAAHLVDRMASGDFLPSFRNKGRFGALLTSMPVWVVMDDNAASLMGAAIYAKERHES
;
A
#
# COMPACT_ATOMS: atom_id res chain seq x y z
N HIS A 1 2.64 16.75 22.35
CA HIS A 1 2.01 15.49 22.79
C HIS A 1 0.78 15.24 21.93
N GLU A 2 0.94 14.42 20.89
CA GLU A 2 -0.14 14.07 19.97
C GLU A 2 -0.83 12.83 20.51
N HIS A 3 -1.96 13.03 21.14
CA HIS A 3 -2.78 11.95 21.66
C HIS A 3 -3.95 11.74 20.72
N SER A 4 -4.26 10.46 20.47
CA SER A 4 -5.50 10.07 19.82
C SER A 4 -6.69 10.56 20.65
N THR A 5 -7.74 10.99 19.96
CA THR A 5 -9.03 11.39 20.55
C THR A 5 -9.66 10.22 21.31
N LYS A 6 -10.41 10.53 22.38
CA LYS A 6 -11.11 9.51 23.16
C LYS A 6 -12.12 8.73 22.32
N GLU A 7 -12.78 9.40 21.38
CA GLU A 7 -13.76 8.81 20.47
C GLU A 7 -13.10 7.76 19.55
N CYS A 8 -11.92 8.07 19.00
CA CYS A 8 -11.15 7.10 18.22
C CYS A 8 -10.76 5.88 19.06
N GLN A 9 -10.31 6.10 20.30
CA GLN A 9 -9.93 5.02 21.21
C GLN A 9 -11.13 4.14 21.57
N GLU A 10 -12.29 4.73 21.80
CA GLU A 10 -13.53 4.00 22.07
C GLU A 10 -13.99 3.20 20.84
N GLU A 11 -13.92 3.73 19.63
CA GLU A 11 -14.27 2.98 18.42
C GLU A 11 -13.32 1.80 18.17
N MET A 12 -12.01 1.99 18.39
CA MET A 12 -11.00 0.92 18.30
C MET A 12 -11.24 -0.22 19.30
N LEU A 13 -11.93 0.02 20.42
CA LEU A 13 -12.30 -1.04 21.38
C LEU A 13 -13.45 -1.91 20.89
N HIS A 14 -14.29 -1.39 19.97
CA HIS A 14 -15.53 -2.06 19.52
C HIS A 14 -15.49 -2.49 18.05
N SER A 15 -14.40 -2.22 17.33
CA SER A 15 -14.21 -2.52 15.91
C SER A 15 -12.76 -2.88 15.60
N ASP A 16 -12.47 -3.35 14.38
CA ASP A 16 -11.09 -3.62 13.96
C ASP A 16 -10.24 -2.34 14.03
N PRO A 17 -9.20 -2.28 14.89
CA PRO A 17 -8.37 -1.09 15.05
C PRO A 17 -7.72 -0.62 13.74
N SER A 18 -7.34 -1.55 12.85
CA SER A 18 -6.69 -1.20 11.59
C SER A 18 -7.63 -0.43 10.67
N ARG A 19 -8.88 -0.90 10.58
CA ARG A 19 -9.95 -0.22 9.84
C ARG A 19 -10.30 1.14 10.43
N VAL A 20 -10.34 1.26 11.76
CA VAL A 20 -10.61 2.55 12.42
C VAL A 20 -9.50 3.55 12.10
N VAL A 21 -8.23 3.15 12.31
CA VAL A 21 -7.07 4.02 12.04
C VAL A 21 -7.01 4.44 10.58
N SER A 22 -7.24 3.54 9.63
CA SER A 22 -7.23 3.88 8.20
C SER A 22 -8.36 4.85 7.84
N ALA A 23 -9.60 4.56 8.28
CA ALA A 23 -10.75 5.42 8.00
C ALA A 23 -10.59 6.83 8.60
N TRP A 24 -10.27 6.89 9.90
CA TRP A 24 -10.10 8.17 10.61
C TRP A 24 -8.88 8.95 10.11
N GLY A 25 -7.81 8.26 9.70
CA GLY A 25 -6.62 8.86 9.11
C GLY A 25 -6.88 9.44 7.71
N LEU A 26 -7.65 8.73 6.87
CA LEU A 26 -8.06 9.22 5.55
C LEU A 26 -8.97 10.45 5.66
N GLU A 27 -9.93 10.42 6.58
CA GLU A 27 -10.85 11.52 6.85
C GLU A 27 -10.23 12.64 7.69
N GLN A 28 -8.99 12.46 8.16
CA GLN A 28 -8.24 13.41 8.99
C GLN A 28 -8.96 13.82 10.28
N LYS A 29 -9.79 12.91 10.84
CA LYS A 29 -10.54 13.12 12.09
C LYS A 29 -9.67 13.05 13.33
N ASP A 30 -8.56 12.32 13.25
CA ASP A 30 -7.61 12.15 14.34
C ASP A 30 -6.16 12.31 13.85
N ARG A 31 -5.40 13.16 14.55
CA ARG A 31 -4.01 13.48 14.16
C ARG A 31 -3.07 12.30 14.33
N ALA A 32 -3.29 11.46 15.33
CA ALA A 32 -2.46 10.27 15.55
C ALA A 32 -2.74 9.22 14.47
N CYS A 33 -4.00 9.01 14.09
CA CYS A 33 -4.39 8.12 12.99
C CYS A 33 -3.85 8.61 11.64
N THR A 34 -3.97 9.91 11.37
CA THR A 34 -3.40 10.51 10.15
C THR A 34 -1.90 10.27 10.07
N ARG A 35 -1.18 10.53 11.17
CA ARG A 35 0.28 10.32 11.23
C ARG A 35 0.67 8.86 11.13
N ALA A 36 -0.09 7.96 11.76
CA ALA A 36 0.13 6.53 11.65
C ALA A 36 -0.01 6.06 10.19
N LEU A 37 -1.01 6.58 9.47
CA LEU A 37 -1.21 6.30 8.05
C LEU A 37 -0.07 6.86 7.18
N ASP A 38 0.39 8.09 7.45
CA ASP A 38 1.52 8.69 6.73
C ASP A 38 2.81 7.88 6.92
N TRP A 39 3.10 7.46 8.16
CA TRP A 39 4.23 6.57 8.46
C TRP A 39 4.09 5.23 7.76
N PHE A 40 2.91 4.60 7.83
CA PHE A 40 2.66 3.34 7.15
C PHE A 40 2.95 3.45 5.66
N LEU A 41 2.43 4.47 4.98
CA LEU A 41 2.63 4.66 3.54
C LEU A 41 4.09 4.96 3.18
N SER A 42 4.79 5.73 4.01
CA SER A 42 6.21 6.00 3.83
C SER A 42 7.06 4.72 3.95
N LEU A 43 6.84 3.91 4.98
CA LEU A 43 7.53 2.63 5.15
C LEU A 43 7.16 1.66 4.02
N TYR A 44 5.89 1.62 3.63
CA TYR A 44 5.42 0.76 2.56
C TYR A 44 6.09 1.11 1.23
N GLY A 45 6.14 2.40 0.90
CA GLY A 45 6.86 2.90 -0.28
C GLY A 45 8.33 2.51 -0.24
N ALA A 46 9.00 2.74 0.90
CA ALA A 46 10.41 2.40 1.06
C ALA A 46 10.69 0.91 0.80
N GLU A 47 9.86 -0.01 1.30
CA GLU A 47 10.05 -1.44 1.06
C GLU A 47 9.65 -1.88 -0.35
N ALA A 48 8.59 -1.31 -0.91
CA ALA A 48 8.24 -1.53 -2.31
C ALA A 48 9.40 -1.13 -3.25
N GLY A 49 10.06 0.00 -2.99
CA GLY A 49 11.23 0.43 -3.76
C GLY A 49 12.43 -0.50 -3.62
N ASN A 50 12.65 -1.07 -2.42
CA ASN A 50 13.67 -2.09 -2.22
C ASN A 50 13.37 -3.36 -3.04
N LEU A 51 12.10 -3.80 -3.06
CA LEU A 51 11.70 -4.99 -3.79
C LEU A 51 11.80 -4.78 -5.31
N ALA A 52 11.37 -3.62 -5.81
CA ALA A 52 11.47 -3.27 -7.22
C ALA A 52 12.93 -3.31 -7.73
N LEU A 53 13.90 -2.85 -6.91
CA LEU A 53 15.31 -2.96 -7.24
C LEU A 53 15.83 -4.41 -7.19
N LYS A 54 15.43 -5.19 -6.19
CA LYS A 54 15.84 -6.60 -6.06
C LYS A 54 15.37 -7.44 -7.24
N MET A 55 14.15 -7.18 -7.73
CA MET A 55 13.52 -7.93 -8.80
C MET A 55 13.78 -7.36 -10.20
N LEU A 56 14.43 -6.20 -10.28
CA LEU A 56 14.67 -5.48 -11.54
C LEU A 56 13.37 -5.31 -12.36
N SER A 57 12.31 -4.85 -11.70
CA SER A 57 10.95 -4.74 -12.24
C SER A 57 10.78 -3.63 -13.30
N PHE A 58 11.59 -3.64 -14.36
CA PHE A 58 11.58 -2.61 -15.42
C PHE A 58 10.29 -2.58 -16.23
N GLY A 59 9.64 -3.72 -16.41
CA GLY A 59 8.30 -3.81 -17.02
C GLY A 59 7.19 -3.24 -16.14
N GLY A 60 7.52 -2.89 -14.90
CA GLY A 60 6.65 -2.27 -13.91
C GLY A 60 6.44 -3.12 -12.66
N PHE A 61 5.96 -2.45 -11.62
CA PHE A 61 5.80 -2.98 -10.28
C PHE A 61 4.32 -2.96 -9.90
N TYR A 62 3.72 -4.15 -9.81
CA TYR A 62 2.31 -4.31 -9.45
C TYR A 62 2.18 -4.54 -7.94
N ILE A 63 1.26 -3.81 -7.33
CA ILE A 63 0.92 -3.91 -5.93
C ILE A 63 -0.49 -4.49 -5.83
N ALA A 64 -0.56 -5.68 -5.25
CA ALA A 64 -1.79 -6.39 -4.96
C ALA A 64 -2.08 -6.35 -3.45
N GLY A 65 -3.31 -6.68 -3.06
CA GLY A 65 -3.77 -6.62 -1.67
C GLY A 65 -4.82 -5.54 -1.41
N GLY A 66 -5.84 -5.90 -0.64
CA GLY A 66 -6.96 -5.01 -0.30
C GLY A 66 -6.55 -3.68 0.39
N ILE A 67 -5.44 -3.65 1.13
CA ILE A 67 -4.94 -2.41 1.77
C ILE A 67 -4.47 -1.41 0.71
N ALA A 68 -3.71 -1.86 -0.30
CA ALA A 68 -3.21 -0.97 -1.35
C ALA A 68 -4.36 -0.40 -2.19
N ALA A 69 -5.33 -1.24 -2.55
CA ALA A 69 -6.54 -0.79 -3.25
C ALA A 69 -7.35 0.22 -2.42
N HIS A 70 -7.50 -0.02 -1.11
CA HIS A 70 -8.21 0.89 -0.21
C HIS A 70 -7.52 2.23 -0.01
N LEU A 71 -6.18 2.27 -0.08
CA LEU A 71 -5.37 3.47 0.16
C LEU A 71 -4.82 4.12 -1.11
N VAL A 72 -5.27 3.70 -2.30
CA VAL A 72 -4.65 4.07 -3.59
C VAL A 72 -4.51 5.59 -3.78
N ASP A 73 -5.54 6.36 -3.43
CA ASP A 73 -5.51 7.82 -3.56
C ASP A 73 -4.46 8.45 -2.64
N ARG A 74 -4.39 7.96 -1.39
CA ARG A 74 -3.41 8.43 -0.41
C ARG A 74 -1.99 7.96 -0.75
N MET A 75 -1.83 6.81 -1.39
CA MET A 75 -0.54 6.36 -1.94
C MET A 75 -0.07 7.29 -3.05
N ALA A 76 -0.97 7.74 -3.92
CA ALA A 76 -0.65 8.64 -5.02
C ALA A 76 -0.32 10.06 -4.56
N SER A 77 -1.05 10.58 -3.55
CA SER A 77 -0.87 11.95 -3.06
C SER A 77 0.08 12.10 -1.88
N GLY A 78 0.41 11.01 -1.17
CA GLY A 78 1.19 11.01 0.06
C GLY A 78 2.64 10.53 -0.11
N ASP A 79 3.21 10.01 0.98
CA ASP A 79 4.65 9.70 1.07
C ASP A 79 5.07 8.36 0.46
N PHE A 80 4.14 7.58 -0.11
CA PHE A 80 4.48 6.29 -0.71
C PHE A 80 5.45 6.44 -1.90
N LEU A 81 5.11 7.22 -2.92
CA LEU A 81 5.96 7.38 -4.10
C LEU A 81 7.29 8.11 -3.79
N PRO A 82 7.31 9.18 -2.97
CA PRO A 82 8.56 9.77 -2.49
C PRO A 82 9.48 8.74 -1.82
N SER A 83 8.96 7.95 -0.87
CA SER A 83 9.75 6.94 -0.17
C SER A 83 10.16 5.76 -1.05
N PHE A 84 9.30 5.37 -2.01
CA PHE A 84 9.63 4.38 -3.04
C PHE A 84 10.87 4.79 -3.82
N ARG A 85 10.93 6.05 -4.27
CA ARG A 85 12.02 6.57 -5.11
C ARG A 85 13.25 6.98 -4.30
N ASN A 86 13.16 7.07 -2.97
CA ASN A 86 14.26 7.49 -2.11
C ASN A 86 15.32 6.39 -1.92
N LYS A 87 16.09 6.12 -2.98
CA LYS A 87 17.17 5.09 -3.03
C LYS A 87 18.49 5.65 -3.54
N GLY A 88 18.79 6.90 -3.18
CA GLY A 88 20.03 7.58 -3.59
C GLY A 88 20.25 7.53 -5.10
N ARG A 89 21.40 7.00 -5.54
CA ARG A 89 21.73 6.85 -6.97
C ARG A 89 20.73 6.03 -7.79
N PHE A 90 19.93 5.17 -7.16
CA PHE A 90 18.91 4.38 -7.84
C PHE A 90 17.55 5.08 -7.93
N GLY A 91 17.40 6.28 -7.36
CA GLY A 91 16.13 7.01 -7.41
C GLY A 91 15.67 7.37 -8.83
N ALA A 92 16.61 7.72 -9.71
CA ALA A 92 16.31 7.96 -11.13
C ALA A 92 15.78 6.68 -11.82
N LEU A 93 16.36 5.52 -11.49
CA LEU A 93 15.93 4.23 -12.02
C LEU A 93 14.52 3.87 -11.53
N LEU A 94 14.21 4.09 -10.26
CA LEU A 94 12.87 3.84 -9.72
C LEU A 94 11.83 4.84 -10.20
N THR A 95 12.26 6.04 -10.61
CA THR A 95 11.36 7.04 -11.19
C THR A 95 10.86 6.63 -12.57
N SER A 96 11.65 5.88 -13.35
CA SER A 96 11.22 5.36 -14.65
C SER A 96 10.40 4.07 -14.57
N MET A 97 10.37 3.40 -13.40
CA MET A 97 9.55 2.20 -13.20
C MET A 97 8.08 2.59 -12.93
N PRO A 98 7.13 2.13 -13.76
CA PRO A 98 5.73 2.34 -13.47
C PRO A 98 5.29 1.49 -12.26
N VAL A 99 4.46 2.07 -11.40
CA VAL A 99 3.87 1.41 -10.25
C VAL A 99 2.36 1.37 -10.43
N TRP A 100 1.76 0.19 -10.34
CA TRP A 100 0.32 -0.02 -10.51
C TRP A 100 -0.28 -0.71 -9.30
N VAL A 101 -1.50 -0.31 -8.94
CA VAL A 101 -2.28 -0.99 -7.89
C VAL A 101 -3.37 -1.82 -8.55
N VAL A 102 -3.48 -3.09 -8.16
CA VAL A 102 -4.55 -3.98 -8.60
C VAL A 102 -5.81 -3.65 -7.80
N MET A 103 -6.82 -3.09 -8.48
CA MET A 103 -8.04 -2.61 -7.83
C MET A 103 -9.03 -3.73 -7.49
N ASP A 104 -9.10 -4.77 -8.32
CA ASP A 104 -9.92 -5.97 -8.07
C ASP A 104 -9.02 -7.15 -7.68
N ASP A 105 -8.53 -7.10 -6.45
CA ASP A 105 -7.56 -8.07 -5.92
C ASP A 105 -8.14 -9.48 -5.79
N ASN A 106 -9.43 -9.58 -5.43
CA ASN A 106 -10.13 -10.86 -5.28
C ASN A 106 -10.28 -11.55 -6.64
N ALA A 107 -10.75 -10.84 -7.66
CA ALA A 107 -10.88 -11.41 -8.99
C ALA A 107 -9.50 -11.72 -9.59
N ALA A 108 -8.51 -10.84 -9.41
CA ALA A 108 -7.15 -11.07 -9.90
C ALA A 108 -6.50 -12.33 -9.29
N SER A 109 -6.62 -12.51 -7.97
CA SER A 109 -6.07 -13.67 -7.27
C SER A 109 -6.73 -14.99 -7.72
N LEU A 110 -8.05 -15.00 -7.86
CA LEU A 110 -8.79 -16.18 -8.34
C LEU A 110 -8.51 -16.49 -9.81
N MET A 111 -8.42 -15.47 -10.67
CA MET A 111 -8.06 -15.64 -12.08
C MET A 111 -6.64 -16.22 -12.22
N GLY A 112 -5.67 -15.71 -11.46
CA GLY A 112 -4.31 -16.23 -11.45
C GLY A 112 -4.27 -17.71 -11.05
N ALA A 113 -5.01 -18.09 -9.99
CA ALA A 113 -5.11 -19.48 -9.56
C ALA A 113 -5.75 -20.39 -10.62
N ALA A 114 -6.81 -19.91 -11.29
CA ALA A 114 -7.49 -20.66 -12.35
C ALA A 114 -6.60 -20.87 -13.59
N ILE A 115 -5.87 -19.84 -14.02
CA ILE A 115 -4.92 -19.92 -15.14
C ILE A 115 -3.81 -20.91 -14.80
N TYR A 116 -3.20 -20.78 -13.62
CA TYR A 116 -2.13 -21.68 -13.19
C TYR A 116 -2.60 -23.15 -13.12
N ALA A 117 -3.80 -23.40 -12.60
CA ALA A 117 -4.37 -24.74 -12.59
C ALA A 117 -4.58 -25.30 -14.01
N LYS A 118 -5.09 -24.48 -14.94
CA LYS A 118 -5.29 -24.86 -16.34
C LYS A 118 -3.97 -25.24 -17.02
N GLU A 119 -2.94 -24.40 -16.91
CA GLU A 119 -1.62 -24.65 -17.51
C GLU A 119 -0.98 -25.95 -17.00
N ARG A 120 -1.19 -26.26 -15.71
CA ARG A 120 -0.64 -27.46 -15.06
C ARG A 120 -1.40 -28.74 -15.41
N HIS A 121 -2.66 -28.63 -15.84
CA HIS A 121 -3.46 -29.75 -16.36
C HIS A 121 -3.19 -30.02 -17.84
N GLU A 122 -2.71 -29.03 -18.60
CA GLU A 122 -2.38 -29.15 -20.03
C GLU A 122 -0.91 -29.55 -20.29
N SER A 123 -0.09 -29.68 -19.24
CA SER A 123 1.32 -30.14 -19.26
C SER A 123 1.45 -31.61 -18.84
#